data_AF-A0A536KKV5-F1
#
_entry.id   AF-A0A536KKV5-F1
#
_cell.length_a   1.000
_cell.length_b   1.000
_cell.length_c   1.000
_cell.angle_alpha   90.00
_cell.angle_beta   90.00
_cell.angle_gamma   90.00
#
_symmetry.space_group_name_H-M   'P 1'
#
loop_
_entity.id
_entity.type
_entity.pdbx_description
1 polymer ?
#
loop_
_entity_poly.entity_id
_entity_poly.type
_entity_poly.pdbx_seq_one_letter_code
_entity_poly.pdbx_strand_id
1 'polypeptide(L)' 'MLEVGVRAPDFKLASTAGQEVELAEAVKRHGATIIAFYVLDFTPG' A
#
# COMPACT_ATOMS: atom_id res chain seq x y z
N MET A 1 -6.97 13.07 -4.68
CA MET A 1 -7.91 12.35 -3.78
C MET A 1 -8.48 11.18 -4.59
N LEU A 2 -8.47 9.96 -4.06
CA LEU A 2 -9.08 8.82 -4.75
C LEU A 2 -10.60 8.81 -4.46
N GLU A 3 -11.41 8.53 -5.46
CA GLU A 3 -12.87 8.44 -5.30
C GLU A 3 -13.27 7.07 -4.78
N VAL A 4 -14.23 7.04 -3.84
CA VAL A 4 -14.73 5.79 -3.26
C VAL A 4 -15.44 4.98 -4.34
N GLY A 5 -15.19 3.66 -4.35
CA GLY A 5 -15.77 2.73 -5.33
C GLY A 5 -15.00 2.66 -6.65
N VAL A 6 -14.05 3.57 -6.90
CA VAL A 6 -13.12 3.46 -8.01
C VAL A 6 -12.01 2.48 -7.66
N ARG A 7 -11.60 1.66 -8.64
CA ARG A 7 -10.48 0.73 -8.48
C ARG A 7 -9.23 1.50 -8.03
N ALA A 8 -8.61 1.05 -6.94
CA ALA A 8 -7.36 1.63 -6.48
C ALA A 8 -6.27 1.49 -7.57
N PRO A 9 -5.42 2.50 -7.77
CA PRO A 9 -4.30 2.39 -8.70
C PRO A 9 -3.36 1.28 -8.26
N ASP A 10 -2.75 0.61 -9.22
CA ASP A 10 -1.74 -0.41 -8.92
C ASP A 10 -0.37 0.25 -8.79
N PHE A 11 0.32 -0.03 -7.69
CA PHE A 11 1.62 0.58 -7.38
C PHE A 11 2.66 -0.51 -7.16
N LYS A 12 3.88 -0.21 -7.58
CA LYS A 12 5.07 -0.94 -7.12
C LYS A 12 5.59 -0.27 -5.87
N LEU A 13 5.66 -1.03 -4.78
CA LEU A 13 6.12 -0.57 -3.48
C LEU A 13 7.39 -1.32 -3.10
N ALA A 14 8.36 -0.60 -2.53
CA ALA A 14 9.50 -1.25 -1.89
C ALA A 14 9.01 -1.94 -0.60
N SER A 15 9.47 -3.16 -0.35
CA SER A 15 9.20 -3.87 0.90
C SER A 15 10.44 -3.94 1.79
N THR A 16 10.22 -4.13 3.09
CA THR A 16 11.28 -4.39 4.07
C THR A 16 12.01 -5.71 3.82
N ALA A 17 11.45 -6.60 3.00
CA ALA A 17 12.09 -7.85 2.56
C ALA A 17 13.04 -7.65 1.37
N GLY A 18 13.25 -6.42 0.90
CA GLY A 18 14.13 -6.10 -0.23
C GLY A 18 13.55 -6.51 -1.60
N GLN A 19 12.27 -6.88 -1.64
CA GLN A 19 11.55 -7.24 -2.86
C GLN A 19 10.57 -6.13 -3.23
N GLU A 20 10.36 -5.90 -4.53
CA GLU A 20 9.24 -5.08 -4.98
C GLU A 20 7.93 -5.85 -4.78
N VAL A 21 6.89 -5.14 -4.33
CA VAL A 21 5.55 -5.69 -4.17
C VAL A 21 4.56 -4.85 -4.99
N GLU A 22 3.76 -5.51 -5.81
CA GLU A 22 2.61 -4.87 -6.45
C GLU A 22 1.41 -4.85 -5.50
N LEU A 23 0.72 -3.72 -5.43
CA LEU A 23 -0.43 -3.56 -4.54
C LEU A 23 -1.52 -4.60 -4.84
N ALA A 24 -1.79 -4.88 -6.12
CA ALA A 24 -2.76 -5.90 -6.50
C ALA A 24 -2.40 -7.30 -5.96
N GLU A 25 -1.11 -7.64 -5.86
CA GLU A 25 -0.70 -8.91 -5.25
C GLU A 25 -0.95 -8.94 -3.74
N ALA A 26 -0.66 -7.83 -3.04
CA ALA A 26 -0.90 -7.72 -1.61
C ALA A 26 -2.40 -7.86 -1.29
N VAL A 27 -3.28 -7.26 -2.09
CA VAL A 27 -4.75 -7.37 -1.94
C VAL A 27 -5.23 -8.80 -2.19
N LYS A 28 -4.74 -9.47 -3.24
CA LYS A 28 -5.12 -10.86 -3.55
C LYS A 28 -4.83 -11.83 -2.41
N ARG A 29 -3.71 -11.63 -1.69
CA ARG A 29 -3.30 -12.52 -0.58
C ARG A 29 -4.11 -12.33 0.70
N HIS A 30 -4.62 -11.14 0.95
CA HIS A 30 -5.19 -10.76 2.26
C HIS A 30 -6.68 -10.34 2.22
N GLY A 31 -7.28 -10.25 1.03
CA GLY A 31 -8.70 -9.93 0.82
C GLY A 31 -9.01 -8.45 1.07
N ALA A 32 -9.06 -8.05 2.34
CA ALA A 32 -9.24 -6.65 2.75
C ALA A 32 -7.90 -6.08 3.24
N THR A 33 -7.44 -5.02 2.57
CA THR A 33 -6.12 -4.42 2.81
C THR A 33 -6.25 -2.93 3.09
N ILE A 34 -5.58 -2.45 4.13
CA ILE A 34 -5.46 -1.02 4.47
C ILE A 34 -4.05 -0.56 4.12
N ILE A 35 -3.95 0.55 3.38
CA ILE A 35 -2.67 1.20 3.07
C ILE A 35 -2.63 2.51 3.83
N ALA A 36 -1.65 2.66 4.71
CA ALA A 36 -1.42 3.88 5.47
C ALA A 36 -0.14 4.56 4.96
N PHE A 37 -0.27 5.82 4.55
CA PHE A 37 0.88 6.65 4.18
C PHE A 37 1.29 7.50 5.38
N TYR A 38 2.58 7.55 5.66
CA TYR A 38 3.19 8.40 6.67
C TYR A 38 4.48 9.01 6.11
N VAL A 39 4.91 10.13 6.67
CA VAL A 39 5.98 10.94 6.08
C VAL A 39 7.36 10.33 6.35
N LEU A 40 7.61 9.94 7.59
CA LEU A 40 8.91 9.44 8.02
C LEU A 40 8.76 8.57 9.27
N ASP A 41 9.53 7.49 9.33
CA ASP A 41 9.62 6.64 10.52
C ASP A 41 10.13 7.43 11.74
N PHE A 42 9.66 7.06 12.93
CA PHE A 42 10.10 7.64 14.22
C PHE A 42 9.84 9.14 14.40
N THR A 43 8.91 9.71 13.64
CA THR A 43 8.46 11.10 13.83
C THR A 43 7.33 11.13 14.86
N PRO A 44 7.44 11.89 15.96
CA PRO A 44 6.31 12.07 16.88
C PRO A 44 5.18 12.82 16.17
N GLY A 45 3.95 12.39 16.43
CA GLY A 45 2.72 13.01 15.94
C GLY A 45 2.27 14.19 16.79
#